data_AF-A0A8I0AMG7-F1
#
_entry.id   AF-A0A8I0AMG7-F1
#
_cell.length_a   1.000
_cell.length_b   1.000
_cell.length_c   1.000
_cell.angle_alpha   90.00
_cell.angle_beta   90.00
_cell.angle_gamma   90.00
#
_symmetry.space_group_name_H-M   'P 1'
#
loop_
_entity.id
_entity.type
_entity.pdbx_description
1 polymer ?
#
loop_
_entity_poly.entity_id
_entity_poly.type
_entity_poly.pdbx_seq_one_letter_code
_entity_poly.pdbx_strand_id
1 'polypeptide(L)'
;MKTFLKILVAIIIVGALCFGIYCILPETSQMYVKGNIQYRTNETAKTQVDKIKKTKIPGTEKTFGAGLEGLCKSCAWYYEEEANGDWMVTFYGSKATMDLTTAGMDQMYTEQPMKVTFTVRNNSQVDIVMEIKGDILSTDQAKTAAYEKIANAAK
;
A
#
# COMPACT_ATOMS: atom_id res chain seq x y z
N MET A 1 -20.02 8.01 40.34
CA MET A 1 -20.80 7.23 39.35
C MET A 1 -21.35 8.09 38.19
N LYS A 2 -22.14 9.15 38.44
CA LYS A 2 -22.73 9.98 37.36
C LYS A 2 -21.71 10.62 36.41
N THR A 3 -20.59 11.13 36.92
CA THR A 3 -19.54 11.77 36.09
C THR A 3 -18.78 10.74 35.24
N PHE A 4 -18.40 9.62 35.85
CA PHE A 4 -17.75 8.51 35.14
C PHE A 4 -18.62 7.95 34.01
N LEU A 5 -19.92 7.74 34.27
CA LEU A 5 -20.86 7.27 33.25
C LEU A 5 -21.01 8.26 32.09
N LYS A 6 -21.07 9.57 32.38
CA LYS A 6 -21.10 10.61 31.33
C LYS A 6 -19.84 10.60 30.47
N ILE A 7 -18.67 10.45 31.09
CA ILE A 7 -17.39 10.37 30.37
C ILE A 7 -17.35 9.10 29.48
N LEU A 8 -17.78 7.95 30.01
CA LEU A 8 -17.86 6.71 29.25
C LEU A 8 -18.79 6.84 28.03
N VAL A 9 -19.99 7.39 28.23
CA VAL A 9 -20.96 7.63 27.15
C VAL A 9 -20.39 8.57 26.10
N ALA A 10 -19.68 9.63 26.51
CA ALA A 10 -19.03 10.54 25.57
C ALA A 10 -17.96 9.83 24.72
N ILE A 11 -17.14 8.96 25.32
CA ILE A 11 -16.13 8.16 24.59
C ILE A 11 -16.81 7.24 23.57
N ILE A 12 -17.91 6.59 23.93
CA ILE A 12 -18.66 5.70 23.01
C ILE A 12 -19.21 6.50 21.83
N ILE A 13 -19.80 7.68 22.07
CA ILE A 13 -20.34 8.54 21.00
C ILE A 13 -19.22 8.97 20.04
N VAL A 14 -18.09 9.41 20.58
CA VAL A 14 -16.93 9.81 19.77
C VAL A 14 -16.39 8.61 18.98
N GLY A 15 -16.29 7.44 19.60
CA GLY A 15 -15.88 6.20 18.93
C GLY A 15 -16.81 5.82 17.77
N ALA A 16 -18.13 5.90 17.96
CA ALA A 16 -19.12 5.61 16.94
C ALA A 16 -19.05 6.61 15.76
N LEU A 17 -18.86 7.90 16.03
CA LEU A 17 -18.69 8.92 15.00
C LEU A 17 -17.42 8.68 14.17
N CYS A 18 -16.28 8.45 14.85
CA CYS A 18 -15.03 8.14 14.18
C CYS A 18 -15.12 6.87 13.33
N PHE A 19 -15.80 5.83 13.82
CA PHE A 19 -16.03 4.60 13.06
C PHE A 19 -16.95 4.84 11.85
N GLY A 20 -18.04 5.60 12.03
CA GLY A 20 -18.95 5.96 10.94
C GLY A 20 -18.24 6.72 9.81
N ILE A 21 -17.38 7.70 10.17
CA ILE A 21 -16.55 8.42 9.20
C ILE A 21 -15.58 7.46 8.50
N TYR A 22 -14.94 6.56 9.24
CA TYR A 22 -14.03 5.57 8.67
C TYR A 22 -14.71 4.68 7.61
N CYS A 23 -15.94 4.23 7.84
CA CYS A 23 -16.67 3.36 6.93
C CYS A 23 -17.01 4.01 5.57
N ILE A 24 -17.13 5.34 5.50
CA ILE A 24 -17.43 6.07 4.26
C ILE A 24 -16.19 6.60 3.55
N LEU A 25 -14.99 6.40 4.11
CA LEU A 25 -13.75 6.80 3.47
C LEU A 25 -13.46 5.92 2.24
N PRO A 26 -12.82 6.48 1.20
CA PRO A 26 -12.25 5.68 0.12
C PRO A 26 -11.27 4.63 0.64
N GLU A 27 -11.14 3.51 -0.07
CA GLU A 27 -10.29 2.38 0.32
C GLU A 27 -8.85 2.80 0.65
N THR A 28 -8.23 3.65 -0.18
CA THR A 28 -6.88 4.18 0.08
C THR A 28 -6.76 4.89 1.43
N SER A 29 -7.78 5.66 1.81
CA SER A 29 -7.81 6.37 3.10
C SER A 29 -8.06 5.42 4.27
N GLN A 30 -8.92 4.42 4.09
CA GLN A 30 -9.13 3.37 5.10
C GLN A 30 -7.85 2.58 5.36
N MET A 31 -7.11 2.24 4.29
CA MET A 31 -5.85 1.52 4.37
C MET A 31 -4.72 2.38 4.93
N TYR A 32 -4.74 3.69 4.70
CA TYR A 32 -3.83 4.63 5.37
C TYR A 32 -3.96 4.57 6.90
N VAL A 33 -5.19 4.62 7.40
CA VAL A 33 -5.44 4.52 8.84
C VAL A 33 -5.03 3.14 9.36
N LYS A 34 -5.47 2.05 8.71
CA LYS A 34 -5.13 0.67 9.11
C LYS A 34 -3.62 0.42 9.10
N GLY A 35 -2.94 0.74 8.01
CA GLY A 35 -1.51 0.55 7.84
C GLY A 35 -0.69 1.35 8.84
N ASN A 36 -1.05 2.63 9.09
CA ASN A 36 -0.33 3.45 10.06
C ASN A 36 -0.53 2.96 11.52
N ILE A 37 -1.74 2.51 11.88
CA ILE A 37 -1.98 1.90 13.19
C ILE A 37 -1.17 0.61 13.32
N GLN A 38 -1.27 -0.29 12.34
CA GLN A 38 -0.59 -1.58 12.36
C GLN A 38 0.92 -1.42 12.46
N TYR A 39 1.52 -0.54 11.64
CA TYR A 39 2.96 -0.29 11.64
C TYR A 39 3.50 0.22 13.00
N ARG A 40 2.65 0.88 13.80
CA ARG A 40 3.02 1.42 15.12
C ARG A 40 2.75 0.46 16.28
N THR A 41 1.89 -0.54 16.08
CA THR A 41 1.37 -1.37 17.18
C THR A 41 1.67 -2.86 17.01
N ASN A 42 2.14 -3.29 15.84
CA ASN A 42 2.48 -4.67 15.54
C ASN A 42 3.92 -4.78 14.98
N GLU A 43 4.82 -5.37 15.76
CA GLU A 43 6.24 -5.52 15.42
C GLU A 43 6.48 -6.45 14.23
N THR A 44 5.68 -7.51 14.07
CA THR A 44 5.76 -8.43 12.92
C THR A 44 5.42 -7.66 11.65
N ALA A 45 4.29 -6.96 11.63
CA ALA A 45 3.87 -6.15 10.50
C ALA A 45 4.93 -5.10 10.14
N LYS A 46 5.47 -4.39 11.14
CA LYS A 46 6.54 -3.43 10.94
C LYS A 46 7.77 -4.08 10.30
N THR A 47 8.21 -5.22 10.82
CA THR A 47 9.37 -5.96 10.31
C THR A 47 9.18 -6.36 8.85
N GLN A 48 8.02 -6.93 8.51
CA GLN A 48 7.75 -7.40 7.15
C GLN A 48 7.58 -6.26 6.16
N VAL A 49 6.91 -5.17 6.57
CA VAL A 49 6.85 -3.93 5.77
C VAL A 49 8.24 -3.36 5.53
N ASP A 50 9.08 -3.24 6.56
CA ASP A 50 10.44 -2.72 6.42
C ASP A 50 11.31 -3.61 5.52
N LYS A 51 11.12 -4.93 5.57
CA LYS A 51 11.77 -5.88 4.68
C LYS A 51 11.39 -5.60 3.22
N ILE A 52 10.09 -5.49 2.92
CA ILE A 52 9.61 -5.22 1.55
C ILE A 52 10.05 -3.84 1.06
N LYS A 53 10.02 -2.80 1.90
CA LYS A 53 10.53 -1.48 1.54
C LYS A 53 12.00 -1.48 1.14
N LYS A 54 12.80 -2.37 1.71
CA LYS A 54 14.23 -2.52 1.41
C LYS A 54 14.51 -3.45 0.24
N THR A 55 13.52 -4.21 -0.25
CA THR A 55 13.67 -5.03 -1.44
C THR A 55 14.02 -4.18 -2.65
N LYS A 56 15.04 -4.60 -3.41
CA LYS A 56 15.43 -3.94 -4.65
C LYS A 56 14.37 -4.11 -5.73
N ILE A 57 14.15 -3.06 -6.48
CA ILE A 57 13.32 -3.12 -7.69
C ILE A 57 14.11 -3.91 -8.75
N PRO A 58 13.51 -4.93 -9.39
CA PRO A 58 14.19 -5.74 -10.39
C PRO A 58 14.91 -4.89 -11.45
N GLY A 59 16.16 -5.25 -11.74
CA GLY A 59 16.99 -4.52 -12.71
C GLY A 59 17.61 -3.22 -12.20
N THR A 60 17.45 -2.86 -10.92
CA THR A 60 17.97 -1.59 -10.36
C THR A 60 18.57 -1.75 -8.97
N GLU A 61 19.36 -0.77 -8.54
CA GLU A 61 19.88 -0.66 -7.17
C GLU A 61 18.91 0.07 -6.21
N LYS A 62 17.81 0.63 -6.72
CA LYS A 62 16.80 1.35 -5.93
C LYS A 62 15.84 0.38 -5.26
N THR A 63 15.27 0.78 -4.13
CA THR A 63 14.32 -0.06 -3.38
C THR A 63 12.88 0.31 -3.64
N PHE A 64 11.97 -0.65 -3.49
CA PHE A 64 10.54 -0.42 -3.64
C PHE A 64 10.01 0.65 -2.68
N GLY A 65 10.51 0.69 -1.44
CA GLY A 65 10.14 1.72 -0.47
C GLY A 65 10.43 3.13 -0.99
N ALA A 66 11.68 3.39 -1.41
CA ALA A 66 12.08 4.69 -1.89
C ALA A 66 11.32 5.08 -3.17
N GLY A 67 11.15 4.14 -4.10
CA GLY A 67 10.49 4.40 -5.38
C GLY A 67 8.99 4.64 -5.25
N LEU A 68 8.27 3.76 -4.54
CA LEU A 68 6.80 3.86 -4.40
C LEU A 68 6.39 5.07 -3.57
N GLU A 69 7.11 5.36 -2.47
CA GLU A 69 6.86 6.55 -1.65
C GLU A 69 7.28 7.85 -2.36
N GLY A 70 8.26 7.79 -3.26
CA GLY A 70 8.65 8.92 -4.10
C GLY A 70 7.66 9.21 -5.23
N LEU A 71 7.01 8.17 -5.76
CA LEU A 71 6.06 8.26 -6.87
C LEU A 71 4.69 8.81 -6.45
N CYS A 72 4.28 8.57 -5.21
CA CYS A 72 2.93 8.88 -4.72
C CYS A 72 2.92 10.08 -3.76
N LYS A 73 1.84 10.86 -3.75
CA LYS A 73 1.71 12.02 -2.84
C LYS A 73 1.43 11.60 -1.38
N SER A 74 0.60 10.59 -1.20
CA SER A 74 0.37 9.95 0.10
C SER A 74 0.37 8.45 -0.07
N CYS A 75 0.83 7.74 0.95
CA CYS A 75 1.00 6.31 0.87
C CYS A 75 0.74 5.59 2.20
N ALA A 76 0.37 4.32 2.09
CA ALA A 76 0.19 3.40 3.20
C ALA A 76 0.82 2.05 2.85
N TRP A 77 1.27 1.35 3.89
CA TRP A 77 1.74 -0.02 3.79
C TRP A 77 0.96 -0.86 4.80
N TYR A 78 0.47 -2.01 4.35
CA TYR A 78 -0.34 -2.90 5.17
C TYR A 78 0.16 -4.33 5.04
N TYR A 79 0.28 -5.02 6.17
CA TYR A 79 0.71 -6.41 6.24
C TYR A 79 -0.48 -7.32 6.54
N GLU A 80 -0.56 -8.44 5.84
CA GLU A 80 -1.54 -9.50 6.07
C GLU A 80 -0.82 -10.84 6.06
N GLU A 81 -1.26 -11.78 6.88
CA GLU A 81 -0.73 -13.14 6.93
C GLU A 81 -1.88 -14.11 6.72
N GLU A 82 -1.68 -15.06 5.81
CA GLU A 82 -2.66 -16.10 5.51
C GLU A 82 -2.41 -17.34 6.36
N ALA A 83 -3.45 -18.15 6.56
CA ALA A 83 -3.38 -19.36 7.37
C ALA A 83 -2.44 -20.45 6.79
N ASN A 84 -2.09 -20.35 5.51
CA ASN A 84 -1.16 -21.25 4.80
C ASN A 84 0.33 -20.89 5.00
N GLY A 85 0.62 -19.81 5.75
CA GLY A 85 1.97 -19.30 5.97
C GLY A 85 2.48 -18.36 4.87
N ASP A 86 1.68 -18.11 3.83
CA ASP A 86 1.92 -17.00 2.92
C ASP A 86 1.65 -15.68 3.66
N TRP A 87 2.38 -14.64 3.30
CA TRP A 87 2.10 -13.31 3.81
C TRP A 87 2.22 -12.27 2.72
N MET A 88 1.49 -11.18 2.91
CA MET A 88 1.34 -10.11 1.95
C MET A 88 1.75 -8.80 2.57
N VAL A 89 2.43 -7.97 1.79
CA VAL A 89 2.52 -6.54 2.07
C VAL A 89 1.89 -5.81 0.90
N THR A 90 0.90 -4.98 1.18
CA THR A 90 0.23 -4.16 0.18
C THR A 90 0.57 -2.70 0.40
N PHE A 91 1.14 -2.08 -0.64
CA PHE A 91 1.29 -0.64 -0.78
C PHE A 91 0.02 -0.04 -1.39
N TYR A 92 -0.46 1.04 -0.81
CA TYR A 92 -1.48 1.90 -1.38
C TYR A 92 -0.92 3.31 -1.53
N GLY A 93 -0.98 3.86 -2.73
CA GLY A 93 -0.48 5.19 -3.06
C GLY A 93 -1.56 6.06 -3.72
N SER A 94 -1.51 7.37 -3.47
CA SER A 94 -2.35 8.36 -4.13
C SER A 94 -1.55 9.19 -5.14
N LYS A 95 -2.25 9.64 -6.19
CA LYS A 95 -1.72 10.56 -7.20
C LYS A 95 -0.44 10.07 -7.89
N ALA A 96 -0.34 8.78 -8.16
CA ALA A 96 0.73 8.25 -8.99
C ALA A 96 0.55 8.74 -10.44
N THR A 97 1.64 9.19 -11.04
CA THR A 97 1.68 9.55 -12.46
C THR A 97 2.71 8.68 -13.16
N MET A 98 2.25 7.91 -14.15
CA MET A 98 3.07 6.95 -14.86
C MET A 98 2.65 6.89 -16.33
N ASP A 99 3.57 7.19 -17.22
CA ASP A 99 3.39 6.98 -18.65
C ASP A 99 3.88 5.57 -19.02
N LEU A 100 2.93 4.73 -19.43
CA LEU A 100 3.14 3.35 -19.85
C LEU A 100 2.69 3.12 -21.30
N THR A 101 2.44 4.19 -22.06
CA THR A 101 1.94 4.09 -23.44
C THR A 101 2.89 3.34 -24.38
N THR A 102 4.19 3.49 -24.16
CA THR A 102 5.24 2.76 -24.89
C THR A 102 5.43 1.31 -24.42
N ALA A 103 4.72 0.89 -23.37
CA ALA A 103 4.82 -0.43 -22.75
C ALA A 103 3.57 -1.30 -23.01
N GLY A 104 2.75 -0.93 -23.99
CA GLY A 104 1.55 -1.66 -24.37
C GLY A 104 0.32 -1.37 -23.52
N MET A 105 0.35 -0.30 -22.70
CA MET A 105 -0.84 0.21 -22.02
C MET A 105 -1.49 1.31 -22.87
N ASP A 106 -2.81 1.30 -23.00
CA ASP A 106 -3.52 2.24 -23.88
C ASP A 106 -3.62 3.67 -23.33
N GLN A 107 -3.13 3.91 -22.11
CA GLN A 107 -3.26 5.20 -21.45
C GLN A 107 -2.06 5.59 -20.59
N MET A 108 -1.86 6.90 -20.48
CA MET A 108 -1.03 7.51 -19.44
C MET A 108 -1.84 7.64 -18.15
N TYR A 109 -1.32 7.12 -17.06
CA TYR A 109 -1.91 7.29 -15.73
C TYR A 109 -1.46 8.63 -15.17
N THR A 110 -2.40 9.54 -14.89
CA THR A 110 -2.11 10.86 -14.31
C THR A 110 -2.87 11.04 -13.01
N GLU A 111 -2.14 11.30 -11.93
CA GLU A 111 -2.68 11.47 -10.57
C GLU A 111 -3.65 10.34 -10.13
N GLN A 112 -3.39 9.09 -10.52
CA GLN A 112 -4.27 7.97 -10.22
C GLN A 112 -3.89 7.25 -8.90
N PRO A 113 -4.84 6.56 -8.25
CA PRO A 113 -4.50 5.66 -7.16
C PRO A 113 -3.70 4.47 -7.68
N MET A 114 -2.76 3.99 -6.87
CA MET A 114 -1.90 2.86 -7.16
C MET A 114 -1.94 1.85 -6.02
N LYS A 115 -1.99 0.57 -6.35
CA LYS A 115 -1.89 -0.55 -5.40
C LYS A 115 -0.76 -1.47 -5.86
N VAL A 116 0.13 -1.84 -4.95
CA VAL A 116 1.16 -2.86 -5.23
C VAL A 116 1.13 -3.90 -4.13
N THR A 117 0.87 -5.14 -4.51
CA THR A 117 0.79 -6.27 -3.58
C THR A 117 2.00 -7.17 -3.78
N PHE A 118 2.76 -7.34 -2.69
CA PHE A 118 3.89 -8.25 -2.59
C PHE A 118 3.43 -9.48 -1.82
N THR A 119 3.22 -10.60 -2.52
CA THR A 119 2.87 -11.88 -1.90
C THR A 119 4.13 -12.70 -1.73
N VAL A 120 4.54 -12.93 -0.49
CA VAL A 120 5.65 -13.82 -0.19
C VAL A 120 5.07 -15.18 0.19
N ARG A 121 5.31 -16.12 -0.72
CA ARG A 121 4.87 -17.50 -0.60
C ARG A 121 5.70 -18.24 0.44
N ASN A 122 5.14 -19.28 1.04
CA ASN A 122 5.83 -20.16 1.99
C ASN A 122 7.10 -20.81 1.38
N ASN A 123 7.13 -21.01 0.06
CA ASN A 123 8.33 -21.47 -0.67
C ASN A 123 9.36 -20.35 -0.94
N SER A 124 9.23 -19.17 -0.33
CA SER A 124 10.05 -17.97 -0.52
C SER A 124 9.96 -17.30 -1.90
N GLN A 125 9.06 -17.74 -2.78
CA GLN A 125 8.74 -17.00 -4.01
C GLN A 125 8.03 -15.68 -3.66
N VAL A 126 8.34 -14.62 -4.41
CA VAL A 126 7.68 -13.33 -4.26
C VAL A 126 6.93 -12.99 -5.54
N ASP A 127 5.61 -12.94 -5.44
CA ASP A 127 4.74 -12.49 -6.52
C ASP A 127 4.42 -11.01 -6.32
N ILE A 128 4.66 -10.19 -7.35
CA ILE A 128 4.38 -8.75 -7.31
C ILE A 128 3.27 -8.45 -8.31
N VAL A 129 2.16 -7.92 -7.79
CA VAL A 129 1.03 -7.44 -8.60
C VAL A 129 0.94 -5.93 -8.47
N MET A 130 0.98 -5.22 -9.60
CA MET A 130 0.83 -3.77 -9.65
C MET A 130 -0.49 -3.43 -10.32
N GLU A 131 -1.22 -2.50 -9.72
CA GLU A 131 -2.52 -2.02 -10.18
C GLU A 131 -2.53 -0.49 -10.14
N ILE A 132 -3.00 0.15 -11.21
CA ILE A 132 -3.17 1.61 -11.27
C ILE A 132 -4.60 1.89 -11.74
N LYS A 133 -5.38 2.64 -10.96
CA LYS A 133 -6.80 2.94 -11.24
C LYS A 133 -7.67 1.68 -11.47
N GLY A 134 -7.34 0.55 -10.85
CA GLY A 134 -8.04 -0.73 -11.10
C GLY A 134 -7.43 -1.59 -12.21
N ASP A 135 -6.55 -1.03 -13.05
CA ASP A 135 -5.93 -1.78 -14.13
C ASP A 135 -4.72 -2.56 -13.63
N ILE A 136 -4.76 -3.88 -13.76
CA ILE A 136 -3.64 -4.75 -13.41
C ILE A 136 -2.62 -4.74 -14.55
N LEU A 137 -1.35 -4.47 -14.21
CA LEU A 137 -0.23 -4.56 -15.13
C LEU A 137 0.12 -6.04 -15.35
N SER A 138 -0.52 -6.67 -16.34
CA SER A 138 -0.45 -8.12 -16.56
C SER A 138 0.72 -8.58 -17.43
N THR A 139 1.28 -7.70 -18.27
CA THR A 139 2.38 -8.04 -19.19
C THR A 139 3.76 -7.76 -18.57
N ASP A 140 4.76 -8.55 -18.94
CA ASP A 140 6.14 -8.35 -18.46
C ASP A 140 6.71 -7.00 -18.92
N GLN A 141 6.32 -6.54 -20.11
CA GLN A 141 6.69 -5.22 -20.63
C GLN A 141 6.12 -4.09 -19.78
N ALA A 142 4.83 -4.13 -19.43
CA ALA A 142 4.20 -3.13 -18.58
C ALA A 142 4.79 -3.14 -17.17
N LYS A 143 5.05 -4.33 -16.59
CA LYS A 143 5.70 -4.45 -15.28
C LYS A 143 7.11 -3.89 -15.29
N THR A 144 7.90 -4.20 -16.31
CA THR A 144 9.29 -3.71 -16.44
C THR A 144 9.31 -2.18 -16.57
N ALA A 145 8.46 -1.61 -17.43
CA ALA A 145 8.33 -0.17 -17.54
C ALA A 145 7.87 0.48 -16.23
N ALA A 146 6.93 -0.14 -15.50
CA ALA A 146 6.51 0.35 -14.20
C ALA A 146 7.66 0.32 -13.19
N TYR A 147 8.48 -0.74 -13.15
CA TYR A 147 9.66 -0.80 -12.30
C TYR A 147 10.65 0.32 -12.58
N GLU A 148 10.92 0.63 -13.85
CA GLU A 148 11.78 1.76 -14.22
C GLU A 148 11.21 3.10 -13.73
N LYS A 149 9.90 3.33 -13.90
CA LYS A 149 9.24 4.56 -13.44
C LYS A 149 9.26 4.68 -11.92
N ILE A 150 9.00 3.59 -11.20
CA ILE A 150 9.09 3.54 -9.73
C ILE A 150 10.53 3.81 -9.28
N ALA A 151 11.53 3.19 -9.92
CA ALA A 151 12.93 3.38 -9.57
C ALA A 151 13.39 4.83 -9.81
N ASN A 152 12.94 5.47 -10.90
CA ASN A 152 13.24 6.87 -11.21
C ASN A 152 12.61 7.86 -10.21
N ALA A 153 11.54 7.46 -9.53
CA ALA A 153 10.93 8.26 -8.49
C ALA A 153 11.64 8.15 -7.13
N ALA A 154 12.58 7.19 -6.98
CA ALA A 154 13.31 6.98 -5.74
C ALA A 154 14.33 8.09 -5.48
N LYS A 155 14.02 8.96 -4.52
CA LYS A 155 14.90 10.05 -4.05
C LYS A 155 16.21 9.54 -3.46
#